data_AF-A0A7Z0LSG8-F1
#
_entry.id   AF-A0A7Z0LSG8-F1
#
_cell.length_a   1.000
_cell.length_b   1.000
_cell.length_c   1.000
_cell.angle_alpha   90.00
_cell.angle_beta   90.00
_cell.angle_gamma   90.00
#
_symmetry.space_group_name_H-M   'P 1'
#
loop_
_entity.id
_entity.type
_entity.pdbx_description
1 polymer ?
#
loop_
_entity_poly.entity_id
_entity_poly.type
_entity_poly.pdbx_seq_one_letter_code
_entity_poly.pdbx_strand_id
1 'polypeptide(L)'
;MKKNHEELVEAIKRGENAHQFSLDQQDILVEQHTSGMTIEEEMRFFEIYAQESDALNAEVEANTQKILEDTERRNQGADNVGKMIGGVIIFLITIFVLFKVM
;
A
#
# COMPACT_ATOMS: atom_id res chain seq x y z
N MET A 1 -8.28 11.65 -4.60
CA MET A 1 -8.53 10.36 -3.90
C MET A 1 -8.62 10.45 -2.37
N LYS A 2 -7.81 11.26 -1.66
CA LYS A 2 -7.91 11.34 -0.17
C LYS A 2 -9.28 11.79 0.36
N LYS A 3 -9.94 12.73 -0.32
CA LYS A 3 -11.24 13.28 0.09
C LYS A 3 -12.37 12.24 0.13
N ASN A 4 -12.50 11.41 -0.91
CA ASN A 4 -13.57 10.39 -0.97
C ASN A 4 -13.38 9.27 0.06
N HIS A 5 -12.14 8.93 0.40
CA HIS A 5 -11.86 7.93 1.44
C HIS A 5 -12.18 8.46 2.84
N GLU A 6 -11.83 9.72 3.12
CA GLU A 6 -12.18 10.38 4.39
C GLU A 6 -13.69 10.54 4.54
N GLU A 7 -14.40 10.94 3.48
CA GLU A 7 -15.87 11.05 3.46
C GLU A 7 -16.57 9.70 3.61
N LEU A 8 -16.06 8.63 3.01
CA LEU A 8 -16.59 7.27 3.18
C LEU A 8 -16.36 6.77 4.62
N VAL A 9 -15.20 7.02 5.20
CA VAL A 9 -14.91 6.66 6.60
C VAL A 9 -15.79 7.45 7.57
N GLU A 10 -16.06 8.72 7.30
CA GLU A 10 -17.01 9.51 8.08
C GLU A 10 -18.46 9.05 7.90
N ALA A 11 -18.88 8.73 6.67
CA ALA A 11 -20.21 8.18 6.37
C ALA A 11 -20.47 6.89 7.16
N ILE A 12 -19.50 5.95 7.14
CA ILE A 12 -19.57 4.70 7.90
C ILE A 12 -19.62 4.98 9.42
N LYS A 13 -18.85 5.95 9.91
CA LYS A 13 -18.91 6.38 11.32
C LYS A 13 -20.24 7.03 11.70
N ARG A 14 -20.93 7.69 10.75
CA ARG A 14 -22.29 8.23 10.90
C ARG A 14 -23.37 7.14 10.83
N GLY A 15 -23.00 5.89 10.56
CA GLY A 15 -23.93 4.77 10.40
C GLY A 15 -24.60 4.73 9.02
N GLU A 16 -24.10 5.50 8.04
CA GLU A 16 -24.59 5.48 6.67
C GLU A 16 -24.22 4.16 6.00
N ASN A 17 -25.08 3.71 5.08
CA ASN A 17 -24.85 2.47 4.36
C ASN A 17 -23.72 2.67 3.34
N ALA A 18 -22.58 2.00 3.55
CA ALA A 18 -21.42 2.07 2.66
C ALA A 18 -21.75 1.71 1.20
N HIS A 19 -22.72 0.80 0.98
CA HIS A 19 -23.18 0.47 -0.36
C HIS A 19 -23.89 1.66 -1.01
N GLN A 20 -24.75 2.35 -0.27
CA GLN A 20 -25.44 3.54 -0.76
C GLN A 20 -24.44 4.66 -1.09
N PHE A 21 -23.47 4.90 -0.22
CA PHE A 21 -22.42 5.89 -0.50
C PHE A 21 -21.63 5.54 -1.76
N SER A 22 -21.34 4.25 -2.01
CA SER A 22 -20.67 3.83 -3.25
C SER A 22 -21.51 4.07 -4.49
N LEU A 23 -22.83 3.91 -4.40
CA LEU A 23 -23.76 4.21 -5.47
C LEU A 23 -23.83 5.72 -5.72
N ASP A 24 -23.94 6.52 -4.66
CA ASP A 24 -23.97 7.98 -4.76
C ASP A 24 -22.67 8.53 -5.40
N GLN A 25 -21.52 7.90 -5.13
CA GLN A 25 -20.26 8.25 -5.79
C GLN A 25 -20.23 7.88 -7.27
N GLN A 26 -20.84 6.75 -7.67
CA GLN A 26 -21.01 6.42 -9.08
C GLN A 26 -21.91 7.43 -9.78
N ASP A 27 -23.02 7.82 -9.13
CA ASP A 27 -23.95 8.80 -9.67
C ASP A 27 -23.26 10.16 -9.88
N ILE A 28 -22.42 10.62 -8.95
CA ILE A 28 -21.62 11.84 -9.12
C ILE A 28 -20.67 11.71 -10.32
N LEU A 29 -20.03 10.55 -10.49
CA LEU A 29 -19.07 10.32 -11.57
C LEU A 29 -19.77 10.36 -12.93
N VAL A 30 -20.95 9.76 -13.04
CA VAL A 30 -21.80 9.80 -14.24
C VAL A 30 -22.32 11.23 -14.46
N GLU A 31 -22.97 11.83 -13.47
CA GLU A 31 -23.63 13.12 -13.60
C GLU A 31 -22.65 14.27 -13.89
N GLN A 32 -21.46 14.27 -13.29
CA GLN A 32 -20.48 15.34 -13.51
C GLN A 32 -19.62 15.15 -14.75
N HIS A 33 -19.32 13.89 -15.13
CA HIS A 33 -18.36 13.63 -16.20
C HIS A 33 -18.98 13.15 -17.51
N THR A 34 -20.24 12.72 -17.51
CA THR A 34 -20.93 12.28 -18.74
C THR A 34 -22.15 13.13 -19.09
N SER A 35 -22.55 14.09 -18.25
CA SER A 35 -23.67 14.99 -18.56
C SER A 35 -23.47 15.74 -19.87
N GLY A 36 -24.38 15.50 -20.82
CA GLY A 36 -24.38 16.13 -22.15
C GLY A 36 -23.59 15.38 -23.21
N MET A 37 -22.97 14.25 -22.86
CA MET A 37 -22.32 13.34 -23.81
C MET A 37 -23.37 12.49 -24.54
N THR A 38 -23.04 12.10 -25.76
CA THR A 38 -23.74 11.02 -26.46
C THR A 38 -23.32 9.66 -25.90
N ILE A 39 -24.16 8.63 -26.09
CA ILE A 39 -23.87 7.27 -25.60
C ILE A 39 -22.48 6.76 -26.06
N GLU A 40 -22.06 7.11 -27.28
CA GLU A 40 -20.74 6.73 -27.81
C GLU A 40 -19.58 7.44 -27.07
N GLU A 41 -19.78 8.68 -26.67
CA GLU A 41 -18.80 9.44 -25.87
C GLU A 41 -18.74 8.93 -24.44
N GLU A 42 -19.88 8.57 -23.84
CA GLU A 42 -19.92 7.95 -22.51
C GLU A 42 -19.18 6.61 -22.48
N MET A 43 -19.43 5.75 -23.48
CA MET A 43 -18.72 4.47 -23.60
C MET A 43 -17.21 4.67 -23.72
N ARG A 44 -16.78 5.63 -24.54
CA ARG A 44 -15.36 5.94 -24.70
C ARG A 44 -14.74 6.51 -23.41
N PHE A 45 -15.48 7.34 -22.69
CA PHE A 45 -15.05 7.86 -21.39
C PHE A 45 -14.82 6.72 -20.38
N PHE A 46 -15.80 5.81 -20.25
CA PHE A 46 -15.65 4.67 -19.33
C PHE A 46 -14.56 3.69 -19.75
N GLU A 47 -14.34 3.50 -21.06
CA GLU A 47 -13.24 2.69 -21.57
C GLU A 47 -11.87 3.27 -21.19
N ILE A 48 -11.68 4.58 -21.38
CA ILE A 48 -10.44 5.27 -20.99
C ILE A 48 -10.28 5.23 -19.47
N TYR A 49 -11.34 5.51 -18.72
CA TYR A 49 -11.32 5.46 -17.25
C TYR A 49 -10.91 4.09 -16.72
N ALA A 50 -11.42 3.00 -17.32
CA ALA A 50 -11.01 1.64 -16.97
C ALA A 50 -9.53 1.39 -17.28
N GLN A 51 -9.06 1.80 -18.47
CA GLN A 51 -7.64 1.66 -18.84
C GLN A 51 -6.70 2.42 -17.90
N GLU A 52 -7.05 3.65 -17.53
CA GLU A 52 -6.26 4.44 -16.57
C GLU A 52 -6.28 3.83 -15.17
N SER A 53 -7.43 3.29 -14.74
CA SER A 53 -7.55 2.59 -13.46
C SER A 53 -6.67 1.33 -13.42
N ASP A 54 -6.64 0.55 -14.50
CA ASP A 54 -5.79 -0.64 -14.59
C ASP A 54 -4.31 -0.28 -14.59
N ALA A 55 -3.92 0.77 -15.33
CA ALA A 55 -2.55 1.26 -15.33
C ALA A 55 -2.10 1.75 -13.95
N LEU A 56 -2.97 2.49 -13.24
CA LEU A 56 -2.70 2.94 -11.88
C LEU A 56 -2.57 1.77 -10.92
N ASN A 57 -3.44 0.76 -11.02
CA ASN A 57 -3.35 -0.44 -10.19
C ASN A 57 -2.03 -1.19 -10.41
N ALA A 58 -1.60 -1.34 -11.66
CA ALA A 58 -0.31 -1.95 -12.00
C ALA A 58 0.88 -1.16 -11.41
N GLU A 59 0.82 0.17 -11.44
CA GLU A 59 1.84 1.02 -10.82
C GLU A 59 1.88 0.87 -9.29
N VAL A 60 0.70 0.87 -8.65
CA VAL A 60 0.58 0.68 -7.19
C VAL A 60 1.09 -0.70 -6.78
N GLU A 61 0.78 -1.75 -7.54
CA GLU A 61 1.28 -3.10 -7.30
C GLU A 61 2.80 -3.15 -7.42
N ALA A 62 3.37 -2.60 -8.49
CA ALA A 62 4.81 -2.55 -8.69
C ALA A 62 5.53 -1.78 -7.56
N ASN A 63 4.97 -0.65 -7.12
CA ASN A 63 5.51 0.10 -6.00
C ASN A 63 5.40 -0.66 -4.67
N THR A 64 4.30 -1.39 -4.46
CA THR A 64 4.12 -2.24 -3.28
C THR A 64 5.14 -3.37 -3.26
N GLN A 65 5.38 -4.03 -4.39
CA GLN A 65 6.40 -5.07 -4.52
C GLN A 65 7.80 -4.52 -4.20
N LYS A 66 8.16 -3.34 -4.73
CA LYS A 66 9.44 -2.68 -4.40
C LYS A 66 9.60 -2.40 -2.90
N ILE A 67 8.54 -1.91 -2.24
CA ILE A 67 8.58 -1.65 -0.78
C ILE A 67 8.78 -2.96 0.00
N LEU A 68 8.12 -4.04 -0.42
CA LEU A 68 8.29 -5.36 0.20
C LEU A 68 9.72 -5.86 0.02
N GLU A 69 10.28 -5.79 -1.19
CA GLU A 69 11.67 -6.17 -1.48
C GLU A 69 12.68 -5.35 -0.66
N ASP A 70 12.51 -4.02 -0.59
CA ASP A 70 13.37 -3.14 0.21
C ASP A 70 13.28 -3.45 1.71
N THR A 71 12.08 -3.79 2.18
CA THR A 71 11.85 -4.18 3.59
C THR A 71 12.51 -5.52 3.89
N GLU A 72 12.38 -6.50 3.00
CA GLU A 72 13.02 -7.80 3.15
C GLU A 72 14.54 -7.68 3.14
N ARG A 73 15.10 -6.90 2.22
CA ARG A 73 16.55 -6.64 2.13
C ARG A 73 17.09 -5.97 3.39
N ARG A 74 16.34 -5.01 3.97
CA ARG A 74 16.70 -4.38 5.25
C ARG A 74 16.65 -5.37 6.41
N ASN A 75 15.64 -6.23 6.47
CA ASN A 75 15.52 -7.26 7.49
C ASN A 75 16.65 -8.28 7.40
N GLN A 76 17.00 -8.76 6.20
CA GLN A 76 18.13 -9.67 5.99
C GLN A 76 19.46 -9.00 6.39
N GLY A 77 19.64 -7.71 6.06
CA GLY A 77 20.81 -6.93 6.48
C GLY A 77 20.91 -6.80 8.00
N ALA A 78 19.80 -6.48 8.67
CA ALA A 78 19.75 -6.35 10.13
C ALA A 78 20.02 -7.69 10.84
N ASP A 79 19.48 -8.81 10.34
CA ASP A 79 19.68 -10.14 10.91
C ASP A 79 21.15 -10.60 10.79
N ASN A 80 21.78 -10.33 9.65
CA ASN A 80 23.21 -10.63 9.45
C ASN A 80 24.12 -9.80 10.34
N VAL A 81 23.83 -8.51 10.51
CA VAL A 81 24.58 -7.64 11.44
C VAL A 81 24.37 -8.07 12.88
N GLY A 82 23.13 -8.43 13.26
CA GLY A 82 22.79 -8.94 14.58
C GLY A 82 23.55 -10.22 14.93
N LYS A 83 23.60 -11.20 14.00
CA LYS A 83 24.38 -12.43 14.16
C LYS A 83 25.88 -12.18 14.30
N MET A 84 26.42 -11.26 13.51
CA MET A 84 27.84 -10.90 13.58
C MET A 84 28.19 -10.28 14.94
N ILE A 85 27.40 -9.30 15.40
CA ILE A 85 27.61 -8.65 16.71
C ILE A 85 27.46 -9.66 17.85
N GLY A 86 26.41 -10.49 17.81
CA GLY A 86 26.19 -11.55 18.80
C GLY A 86 27.35 -12.55 18.86
N GLY A 87 27.86 -12.97 17.70
CA GLY A 87 29.03 -13.85 17.60
C GLY A 87 30.30 -13.24 18.20
N VAL A 88 30.57 -11.98 17.93
CA VAL A 88 31.74 -11.26 18.50
C VAL A 88 31.64 -11.18 20.02
N ILE A 89 30.46 -10.86 20.58
CA ILE A 89 30.27 -10.78 22.03
C ILE A 89 30.52 -12.14 22.69
N ILE A 90 29.94 -13.22 22.14
CA ILE A 90 30.13 -14.58 22.67
C ILE A 90 31.60 -14.99 22.61
N PHE A 91 32.29 -14.67 21.51
CA PHE A 91 33.72 -14.96 21.35
C PHE A 91 34.57 -14.25 22.42
N LEU A 92 34.33 -12.96 22.64
CA LEU A 92 35.04 -12.18 23.66
C LEU A 92 34.79 -12.70 25.09
N ILE A 93 33.55 -13.08 25.41
CA ILE A 93 33.21 -13.71 26.70
C ILE A 93 33.95 -15.04 26.86
N THR A 94 33.99 -15.86 25.81
CA THR A 94 34.66 -17.16 25.83
C THR A 94 36.16 -17.02 26.08
N ILE A 95 36.81 -16.07 25.39
CA ILE A 95 38.22 -15.73 25.61
C ILE A 95 38.44 -15.26 27.06
N PHE A 96 37.61 -14.33 27.54
CA PHE A 96 37.73 -13.80 28.90
C PHE A 96 37.61 -14.90 29.96
N VAL A 97 36.65 -15.82 29.81
CA VAL A 97 36.49 -16.96 30.73
C VAL A 97 37.72 -17.88 30.66
N LEU A 98 38.22 -18.22 29.47
CA LEU A 98 39.40 -19.08 29.33
C LEU A 98 40.65 -18.47 30.00
N PHE A 99 40.90 -17.17 29.83
CA PHE A 99 42.06 -16.49 30.44
C PHE A 99 41.89 -16.16 31.93
N LYS A 100 40.66 -16.16 32.46
CA LYS A 100 40.41 -15.95 33.90
C LYS A 100 40.39 -17.27 34.69
N VAL A 101 40.12 -18.38 34.02
CA VAL A 101 40.06 -19.73 34.62
C VAL A 101 41.43 -20.43 34.55
N MET A 102 42.29 -20.06 33.61
CA MET A 102 43.71 -20.45 33.57
C MET A 102 44.54 -19.56 34.52
#